data_AF-A0A2G9UZE8-F1
#
_entry.id   AF-A0A2G9UZE8-F1
#
_cell.length_a   1.000
_cell.length_b   1.000
_cell.length_c   1.000
_cell.angle_alpha   90.00
_cell.angle_beta   90.00
_cell.angle_gamma   90.00
#
_symmetry.space_group_name_H-M   'P 1'
#
loop_
_entity.id
_entity.type
_entity.pdbx_description
1 polymer ?
#
loop_
_entity_poly.entity_id
_entity_poly.type
_entity_poly.pdbx_seq_one_letter_code
_entity_poly.pdbx_strand_id
1 'polypeptide(L)'
;MEEVLCHGDLWSTNMIWRKGEQDVELAAVIDFQAVHYGCAIADIVRVMCACMSGKDRRENWEWLLEMFHTYVEEELQTRNMPYTLNMLKESFRQCFPFGAFMIVPMIGPLFQVANKSEDVEYKTKVQEVIFEKVECLLDDIYEFHRENEQRKSA
;
A
#
# COMPACT_ATOMS: atom_id res chain seq x y z
N MET A 1 -10.97 -7.76 14.34
CA MET A 1 -11.23 -6.58 13.51
C MET A 1 -12.55 -6.86 12.81
N GLU A 2 -13.51 -5.93 12.92
CA GLU A 2 -14.75 -6.00 12.16
C GLU A 2 -14.48 -5.74 10.67
N GLU A 3 -15.30 -6.31 9.80
CA GLU A 3 -15.18 -6.08 8.36
C GLU A 3 -15.62 -4.65 8.01
N VAL A 4 -14.84 -3.98 7.17
CA VAL A 4 -15.14 -2.64 6.65
C VAL A 4 -15.26 -2.67 5.14
N LEU A 5 -15.86 -1.64 4.56
CA LEU A 5 -15.92 -1.50 3.11
C LEU A 5 -14.53 -1.12 2.58
N CYS A 6 -13.93 -2.01 1.78
CA CYS A 6 -12.65 -1.83 1.12
C CYS A 6 -12.85 -1.53 -0.36
N HIS A 7 -12.02 -0.64 -0.92
CA HIS A 7 -11.97 -0.34 -2.34
C HIS A 7 -11.54 -1.56 -3.17
N GLY A 8 -10.57 -2.34 -2.67
CA GLY A 8 -10.11 -3.60 -3.25
C GLY A 8 -9.08 -3.45 -4.37
N ASP A 9 -9.05 -2.31 -5.05
CA ASP A 9 -7.98 -1.95 -6.00
C ASP A 9 -7.49 -0.50 -5.82
N LEU A 10 -7.06 -0.12 -4.61
CA LEU A 10 -6.62 1.25 -4.35
C LEU A 10 -5.14 1.45 -4.67
N TRP A 11 -4.83 2.27 -5.68
CA TRP A 11 -3.47 2.66 -6.07
C TRP A 11 -3.51 3.97 -6.88
N SER A 12 -2.34 4.49 -7.26
CA SER A 12 -2.20 5.84 -7.82
C SER A 12 -3.06 6.12 -9.05
N THR A 13 -3.37 5.13 -9.89
CA THR A 13 -4.23 5.32 -11.08
C THR A 13 -5.72 5.45 -10.75
N ASN A 14 -6.14 4.96 -9.57
CA ASN A 14 -7.51 5.02 -9.08
C ASN A 14 -7.73 6.19 -8.10
N MET A 15 -6.74 7.06 -7.97
CA MET A 15 -6.76 8.29 -7.18
C MET A 15 -6.58 9.49 -8.10
N ILE A 16 -7.62 10.31 -8.25
CA ILE A 16 -7.58 11.54 -9.03
C ILE A 16 -7.10 12.68 -8.14
N TRP A 17 -6.04 13.35 -8.56
CA TRP A 17 -5.48 14.50 -7.87
C TRP A 17 -5.82 15.79 -8.61
N ARG A 18 -6.09 16.86 -7.87
CA ARG A 18 -6.22 18.23 -8.41
C ARG A 18 -5.14 19.11 -7.83
N LYS A 19 -4.78 20.17 -8.55
CA LYS A 19 -3.87 21.20 -8.05
C LYS A 19 -4.60 22.08 -7.03
N GLY A 20 -4.15 22.10 -5.79
CA GLY A 20 -4.56 23.05 -4.76
C GLY A 20 -3.71 24.33 -4.80
N GLU A 21 -3.93 25.23 -3.83
CA GLU A 21 -3.21 26.51 -3.76
C GLU A 21 -1.72 26.36 -3.43
N GLN A 22 -1.38 25.36 -2.60
CA GLN A 22 -0.01 25.13 -2.12
C GLN A 22 0.53 23.74 -2.47
N ASP A 23 -0.35 22.75 -2.65
CA ASP A 23 0.02 21.35 -2.93
C ASP A 23 -1.05 20.66 -3.79
N VAL A 24 -0.90 19.37 -4.07
CA VAL A 24 -1.94 18.52 -4.68
C VAL A 24 -2.95 18.04 -3.64
N GLU A 25 -4.22 18.01 -4.03
CA GLU A 25 -5.32 17.53 -3.21
C GLU A 25 -5.97 16.31 -3.86
N LEU A 26 -6.35 15.31 -3.06
CA LEU A 26 -7.14 14.18 -3.54
C LEU A 26 -8.53 14.68 -3.93
N ALA A 27 -8.88 14.61 -5.21
CA ALA A 27 -10.14 15.09 -5.74
C ALA A 27 -11.21 13.99 -5.77
N ALA A 28 -10.82 12.75 -6.10
CA ALA A 28 -11.72 11.60 -6.14
C ALA A 28 -10.95 10.28 -6.03
N VAL A 29 -11.62 9.27 -5.48
CA VAL A 29 -11.28 7.86 -5.64
C VAL A 29 -12.27 7.28 -6.64
N ILE A 30 -11.78 6.51 -7.61
CA ILE A 30 -12.59 5.95 -8.71
C ILE A 30 -12.31 4.45 -8.88
N ASP A 31 -13.10 3.80 -9.74
CA ASP A 31 -12.93 2.39 -10.11
C ASP A 31 -13.22 1.39 -8.96
N PHE A 32 -14.45 1.47 -8.44
CA PHE A 32 -14.96 0.62 -7.36
C PHE A 32 -15.36 -0.81 -7.82
N GLN A 33 -14.86 -1.30 -8.96
CA GLN A 33 -15.24 -2.62 -9.49
C GLN A 33 -14.80 -3.79 -8.59
N ALA A 34 -13.82 -3.56 -7.72
CA ALA A 34 -13.30 -4.54 -6.76
C ALA A 34 -13.82 -4.33 -5.32
N VAL A 35 -14.84 -3.48 -5.12
CA VAL A 35 -15.33 -3.13 -3.78
C VAL A 35 -15.88 -4.37 -3.05
N HIS A 36 -15.52 -4.53 -1.79
CA HIS A 36 -15.97 -5.65 -0.96
C HIS A 36 -15.88 -5.32 0.53
N TYR A 37 -16.55 -6.09 1.37
CA TYR A 37 -16.32 -6.06 2.81
C TYR A 37 -15.11 -6.93 3.16
N GLY A 38 -14.18 -6.38 3.94
CA GLY A 38 -12.94 -7.07 4.27
C GLY A 38 -12.13 -6.38 5.36
N CYS A 39 -10.85 -6.72 5.40
CA CYS A 39 -9.90 -6.15 6.37
C CYS A 39 -9.46 -4.76 5.93
N ALA A 40 -9.60 -3.76 6.81
CA ALA A 40 -9.22 -2.36 6.54
C ALA A 40 -7.78 -2.20 6.03
N ILE A 41 -6.89 -3.10 6.43
CA ILE A 41 -5.47 -3.04 6.06
C ILE A 41 -5.21 -3.38 4.59
N ALA A 42 -6.15 -4.05 3.90
CA ALA A 42 -5.95 -4.54 2.54
C ALA A 42 -5.65 -3.39 1.56
N ASP A 43 -6.45 -2.33 1.59
CA ASP A 43 -6.24 -1.14 0.76
C ASP A 43 -4.95 -0.40 1.13
N ILE A 44 -4.61 -0.36 2.42
CA ILE A 44 -3.39 0.32 2.89
C ILE A 44 -2.14 -0.42 2.42
N VAL A 45 -2.09 -1.75 2.56
CA VAL A 45 -0.99 -2.58 2.04
C VAL A 45 -0.88 -2.41 0.53
N ARG A 46 -2.02 -2.41 -0.19
CA ARG A 46 -2.06 -2.19 -1.63
C ARG A 46 -1.42 -0.86 -2.02
N VAL A 47 -1.84 0.25 -1.39
CA VAL A 47 -1.29 1.60 -1.65
C VAL A 47 0.18 1.67 -1.29
N MET A 48 0.60 1.18 -0.12
CA MET A 48 2.00 1.25 0.30
C MET A 48 2.93 0.45 -0.63
N CYS A 49 2.51 -0.74 -1.07
CA CYS A 49 3.31 -1.56 -1.97
C CYS A 49 3.36 -0.97 -3.40
N ALA A 50 2.22 -0.48 -3.90
CA ALA A 50 2.12 0.10 -5.24
C ALA A 50 2.83 1.46 -5.34
N CYS A 51 2.59 2.36 -4.38
CA CYS A 51 2.85 3.78 -4.54
C CYS A 51 4.13 4.27 -3.84
N MET A 52 4.63 3.60 -2.81
CA MET A 52 5.81 4.04 -2.05
C MET A 52 7.10 3.37 -2.52
N SER A 53 8.25 4.03 -2.34
CA SER A 53 9.55 3.37 -2.41
C SER A 53 9.69 2.32 -1.29
N GLY A 54 10.63 1.38 -1.44
CA GLY A 54 10.97 0.45 -0.36
C GLY A 54 11.43 1.19 0.89
N LYS A 55 12.32 2.16 0.72
CA LYS A 55 12.80 3.03 1.81
C LYS A 55 11.66 3.71 2.57
N ASP A 56 10.83 4.50 1.89
CA ASP A 56 9.79 5.29 2.55
C ASP A 56 8.79 4.38 3.28
N ARG A 57 8.45 3.23 2.68
CA ARG A 57 7.54 2.26 3.29
C ARG A 57 8.11 1.70 4.58
N ARG A 58 9.36 1.25 4.57
CA ARG A 58 10.03 0.68 5.75
C ARG A 58 10.17 1.69 6.89
N GLU A 59 10.50 2.95 6.56
CA GLU A 59 10.68 4.01 7.55
C GLU A 59 9.37 4.52 8.15
N ASN A 60 8.24 4.44 7.42
CA ASN A 60 7.04 5.19 7.78
C ASN A 60 5.77 4.35 7.99
N TRP A 61 5.76 3.03 7.72
CA TRP A 61 4.51 2.26 7.75
C TRP A 61 3.78 2.33 9.11
N GLU A 62 4.49 2.24 10.24
CA GLU A 62 3.84 2.30 11.56
C GLU A 62 3.19 3.66 11.83
N TRP A 63 3.90 4.74 11.50
CA TRP A 63 3.41 6.11 11.64
C TRP A 63 2.21 6.38 10.72
N LEU A 64 2.25 5.88 9.48
CA LEU A 64 1.12 6.00 8.55
C LEU A 64 -0.13 5.26 9.06
N LEU A 65 0.03 4.10 9.70
CA LEU A 65 -1.09 3.39 10.33
C LEU A 65 -1.64 4.12 11.55
N GLU A 66 -0.78 4.74 12.35
CA GLU A 66 -1.19 5.61 13.46
C GLU A 66 -2.01 6.79 12.96
N MET A 67 -1.51 7.51 11.95
CA MET A 67 -2.24 8.63 11.36
C MET A 67 -3.58 8.18 10.77
N PHE A 68 -3.60 7.10 10.00
CA PHE A 68 -4.83 6.57 9.43
C PHE A 68 -5.85 6.22 10.52
N HIS A 69 -5.41 5.57 11.60
CA HIS A 69 -6.26 5.24 12.73
C HIS A 69 -6.85 6.50 13.37
N THR A 70 -6.03 7.54 13.61
CA THR A 70 -6.49 8.82 14.15
C THR A 70 -7.55 9.47 13.27
N TYR A 71 -7.34 9.51 11.94
CA TYR A 71 -8.35 10.05 11.01
C TYR A 71 -9.66 9.26 11.06
N VAL A 72 -9.60 7.93 11.16
CA VAL A 72 -10.82 7.12 11.28
C VAL A 72 -11.53 7.39 12.61
N GLU A 73 -10.81 7.54 13.71
CA GLU A 73 -11.40 7.91 15.01
C GLU A 73 -12.10 9.28 14.96
N GLU A 74 -11.48 10.28 14.33
CA GLU A 74 -12.05 11.62 14.15
C GLU A 74 -13.34 11.58 13.32
N GLU A 75 -13.35 10.81 12.22
CA GLU A 75 -14.50 10.67 11.32
C GLU A 75 -15.66 9.85 11.92
N LEU A 76 -15.36 8.91 12.81
CA LEU A 76 -16.40 8.07 13.43
C LEU A 76 -17.25 8.81 14.47
N GLN A 77 -16.75 9.90 15.05
CA GLN A 77 -17.45 10.72 16.05
C GLN A 77 -18.02 9.90 17.22
N THR A 78 -19.32 9.56 17.18
CA THR A 78 -20.03 8.80 18.22
C THR A 78 -20.13 7.30 17.93
N ARG A 79 -19.66 6.85 16.76
CA ARG A 79 -19.66 5.43 16.36
C ARG A 79 -18.47 4.70 17.00
N ASN A 80 -18.65 3.40 17.21
CA ASN A 80 -17.58 2.56 17.75
C ASN A 80 -16.50 2.30 16.69
N MET A 81 -15.25 2.27 17.14
CA MET A 81 -14.11 1.90 16.30
C MET A 81 -14.16 0.40 15.95
N PRO A 82 -14.10 0.01 14.66
CA PRO A 82 -14.20 -1.40 14.23
C PRO A 82 -12.94 -2.23 14.55
N TYR A 83 -11.84 -1.59 14.95
CA TYR A 83 -10.56 -2.21 15.27
C TYR A 83 -9.70 -1.32 16.16
N THR A 84 -8.76 -1.91 16.89
CA THR A 84 -7.73 -1.14 17.59
C THR A 84 -6.52 -0.90 16.69
N LEU A 85 -5.71 0.11 17.01
CA LEU A 85 -4.42 0.34 16.34
C LEU A 85 -3.53 -0.90 16.36
N ASN A 86 -3.51 -1.65 17.48
CA ASN A 86 -2.72 -2.87 17.56
C ASN A 86 -3.25 -3.95 16.60
N MET A 87 -4.58 -4.10 16.47
CA MET A 87 -5.15 -4.99 15.45
C MET A 87 -4.76 -4.56 14.05
N LEU A 88 -4.71 -3.26 13.77
CA LEU A 88 -4.32 -2.73 12.46
C LEU A 88 -2.85 -3.04 12.14
N LYS A 89 -1.94 -2.78 13.08
CA LYS A 89 -0.50 -3.10 12.93
C LYS A 89 -0.24 -4.59 12.79
N GLU A 90 -0.91 -5.43 13.57
CA GLU A 90 -0.77 -6.88 13.43
C GLU A 90 -1.35 -7.40 12.11
N SER A 91 -2.50 -6.87 11.68
CA SER A 91 -3.08 -7.22 10.37
C SER A 91 -2.14 -6.77 9.24
N PHE A 92 -1.44 -5.65 9.38
CA PHE A 92 -0.45 -5.20 8.39
C PHE A 92 0.65 -6.24 8.23
N ARG A 93 1.29 -6.65 9.33
CA ARG A 93 2.33 -7.68 9.33
C ARG A 93 1.84 -8.97 8.68
N GLN A 94 0.62 -9.41 8.99
CA GLN A 94 0.04 -10.66 8.47
C GLN A 94 -0.31 -10.58 6.98
N CYS A 95 -0.91 -9.47 6.54
CA CYS A 95 -1.40 -9.30 5.17
C CYS A 95 -0.32 -8.81 4.20
N PHE A 96 0.77 -8.20 4.70
CA PHE A 96 1.82 -7.62 3.89
C PHE A 96 2.40 -8.61 2.87
N PRO A 97 2.84 -9.84 3.24
CA PRO A 97 3.46 -10.75 2.29
C PRO A 97 2.56 -11.05 1.09
N PHE A 98 1.26 -11.25 1.33
CA PHE A 98 0.29 -11.49 0.27
C PHE A 98 0.08 -10.25 -0.60
N GLY A 99 -0.14 -9.08 0.02
CA GLY A 99 -0.35 -7.84 -0.72
C GLY A 99 0.85 -7.42 -1.59
N ALA A 100 2.06 -7.56 -1.05
CA ALA A 100 3.30 -7.33 -1.79
C ALA A 100 3.49 -8.36 -2.91
N PHE A 101 3.22 -9.64 -2.65
CA PHE A 101 3.29 -10.69 -3.68
C PHE A 101 2.37 -10.40 -4.87
N MET A 102 1.16 -9.87 -4.62
CA MET A 102 0.22 -9.48 -5.69
C MET A 102 0.72 -8.31 -6.54
N ILE A 103 1.61 -7.47 -6.01
CA ILE A 103 2.16 -6.29 -6.70
C ILE A 103 3.33 -6.66 -7.61
N VAL A 104 4.21 -7.58 -7.19
CA VAL A 104 5.45 -7.91 -7.93
C VAL A 104 5.18 -8.27 -9.41
N PRO A 105 4.20 -9.13 -9.76
CA PRO A 105 3.90 -9.44 -11.16
C PRO A 105 3.40 -8.25 -11.98
N MET A 106 2.76 -7.26 -11.34
CA MET A 106 2.23 -6.08 -12.02
C MET A 106 3.33 -5.12 -12.50
N ILE A 107 4.54 -5.22 -11.92
CA ILE A 107 5.67 -4.36 -12.27
C ILE A 107 6.29 -4.76 -13.63
N GLY A 108 6.23 -6.05 -14.00
CA GLY A 108 6.82 -6.56 -15.24
C GLY A 108 6.34 -5.84 -16.50
N PRO A 109 5.01 -5.70 -16.73
CA PRO A 109 4.49 -4.93 -17.85
C PRO A 109 4.94 -3.46 -17.86
N LEU A 110 5.01 -2.80 -16.69
CA LEU A 110 5.49 -1.41 -16.59
C LEU A 110 6.96 -1.30 -17.01
N PHE A 111 7.79 -2.24 -16.56
CA PHE A 111 9.19 -2.33 -16.97
C PHE A 111 9.34 -2.53 -18.48
N GLN A 112 8.52 -3.38 -19.09
CA GLN A 112 8.54 -3.59 -20.54
C GLN A 112 8.16 -2.34 -21.32
N VAL A 113 7.16 -1.57 -20.86
CA VAL A 113 6.76 -0.30 -21.48
C VAL A 113 7.90 0.71 -21.39
N ALA A 114 8.49 0.89 -20.20
CA ALA A 114 9.60 1.83 -20.01
C ALA A 114 10.83 1.47 -20.86
N ASN A 115 11.13 0.18 -21.02
CA ASN A 115 12.27 -0.28 -21.82
C ASN A 115 12.14 -0.04 -23.32
N LYS A 116 10.91 0.18 -23.83
CA LYS A 116 10.64 0.54 -25.22
C LYS A 116 10.79 2.04 -25.48
N SER A 117 10.95 2.86 -24.45
CA SER A 117 11.20 4.30 -24.61
C SER A 117 12.55 4.53 -25.30
N GLU A 118 12.57 5.49 -26.23
CA GLU A 118 13.80 6.00 -26.86
C GLU A 118 14.55 6.97 -25.95
N ASP A 119 13.89 7.49 -24.91
CA ASP A 119 14.48 8.36 -23.90
C ASP A 119 15.32 7.52 -22.90
N VAL A 120 16.64 7.62 -23.05
CA VAL A 120 17.64 6.89 -22.25
C VAL A 120 17.63 7.34 -20.79
N GLU A 121 17.42 8.62 -20.51
CA GLU A 121 17.39 9.15 -19.15
C GLU A 121 16.15 8.63 -18.41
N TYR A 122 14.98 8.75 -19.05
CA TYR A 122 13.73 8.20 -18.53
C TYR A 122 13.84 6.71 -18.27
N LYS A 123 14.37 5.95 -19.25
CA LYS A 123 14.55 4.50 -19.12
C LYS A 123 15.43 4.14 -17.92
N THR A 124 16.59 4.79 -17.78
CA THR A 124 17.53 4.54 -16.68
C THR A 124 16.87 4.79 -15.33
N LYS A 125 16.19 5.95 -15.19
CA LYS A 125 15.48 6.32 -13.97
C LYS A 125 14.38 5.32 -13.60
N VAL A 126 13.57 4.90 -14.58
CA VAL A 126 12.50 3.93 -14.33
C VAL A 126 13.06 2.57 -13.94
N GLN A 127 14.16 2.14 -14.54
CA GLN A 127 14.84 0.90 -14.17
C GLN A 127 15.32 0.95 -12.71
N GLU A 128 15.99 2.02 -12.30
CA GLU A 128 16.45 2.20 -10.90
C GLU A 128 15.29 2.12 -9.90
N VAL A 129 14.19 2.83 -10.17
CA VAL A 129 12.99 2.81 -9.31
C VAL A 129 12.36 1.42 -9.26
N ILE A 130 12.28 0.72 -10.40
CA ILE A 130 11.70 -0.62 -10.46
C ILE A 130 12.57 -1.63 -9.72
N PHE A 131 13.89 -1.59 -9.88
CA PHE A 131 14.80 -2.50 -9.19
C PHE A 131 14.72 -2.30 -7.68
N GLU A 132 14.82 -1.06 -7.19
CA GLU A 132 14.68 -0.75 -5.76
C GLU A 132 13.37 -1.30 -5.19
N LYS A 133 12.26 -1.05 -5.89
CA LYS A 133 10.93 -1.48 -5.44
C LYS A 133 10.81 -2.99 -5.40
N VAL A 134 11.25 -3.70 -6.44
CA VAL A 134 11.15 -5.16 -6.52
C VAL A 134 12.05 -5.82 -5.47
N GLU A 135 13.29 -5.38 -5.34
CA GLU A 135 14.22 -5.89 -4.31
C GLU A 135 13.63 -5.70 -2.92
N CYS A 136 13.19 -4.48 -2.59
CA CYS A 136 12.62 -4.21 -1.28
C CYS A 136 11.32 -4.97 -1.02
N LEU A 137 10.44 -5.14 -2.02
CA LEU A 137 9.22 -5.93 -1.85
C LEU A 137 9.54 -7.40 -1.58
N LEU A 138 10.51 -7.99 -2.29
CA LEU A 138 10.89 -9.40 -2.09
C LEU A 138 11.51 -9.62 -0.71
N ASP A 139 12.40 -8.72 -0.27
CA ASP A 139 12.98 -8.73 1.07
C ASP A 139 11.89 -8.59 2.14
N ASP A 140 10.98 -7.62 1.98
CA ASP A 140 9.91 -7.38 2.94
C ASP A 140 8.94 -8.56 3.03
N ILE A 141 8.60 -9.20 1.89
CA ILE A 141 7.80 -10.42 1.86
C ILE A 141 8.46 -11.49 2.71
N TYR A 142 9.76 -11.73 2.51
CA TYR A 142 10.51 -12.74 3.25
C TYR A 142 10.54 -12.43 4.75
N GLU A 143 10.88 -11.20 5.12
CA GLU A 143 11.02 -10.77 6.50
C GLU A 143 9.68 -10.82 7.26
N PHE A 144 8.62 -10.22 6.73
CA PHE A 144 7.29 -10.29 7.36
C PHE A 144 6.76 -11.72 7.40
N HIS A 145 6.96 -12.52 6.35
CA HIS A 145 6.54 -13.93 6.37
C HIS A 145 7.24 -14.71 7.49
N ARG A 146 8.57 -14.59 7.58
CA ARG A 146 9.38 -15.24 8.61
C ARG A 146 8.96 -14.82 10.02
N GLU A 147 8.76 -13.53 10.25
CA GLU A 147 8.27 -13.01 11.55
C GLU A 147 6.90 -13.60 11.91
N ASN A 148 5.98 -13.67 10.94
CA ASN A 148 4.67 -14.25 11.16
C ASN A 148 4.73 -15.75 11.49
N GLU A 149 5.64 -16.51 10.87
CA GLU A 149 5.85 -17.93 11.19
C GLU A 149 6.39 -18.15 12.61
N GLN A 150 7.35 -17.32 13.02
CA GLN A 150 7.92 -17.37 14.37
C GLN A 150 6.86 -17.05 15.43
N ARG A 151 6.02 -16.04 15.20
CA ARG A 151 4.93 -15.66 16.10
C ARG A 151 3.85 -16.73 16.24
N LYS A 152 3.60 -17.54 15.21
CA LYS A 152 2.66 -18.68 15.28
C LYS A 152 3.18 -19.85 16.12
N SER A 153 4.50 -19.92 16.30
CA SER A 153 5.18 -21.02 17.00
C SER A 153 5.48 -20.71 18.47
N ALA A 154 5.18 -19.49 18.93
CA ALA A 154 5.36 -19.01 20.30
C ALA A 154 4.04 -19.06 21.09
#